data_AF-K1PBB6-F1
#
_entry.id   AF-K1PBB6-F1
#
_cell.length_a   1.000
_cell.length_b   1.000
_cell.length_c   1.000
_cell.angle_alpha   90.00
_cell.angle_beta   90.00
_cell.angle_gamma   90.00
#
_symmetry.space_group_name_H-M   'P 1'
#
loop_
_entity.id
_entity.type
_entity.pdbx_description
1 polymer ?
#
loop_
_entity_poly.entity_id
_entity_poly.type
_entity_poly.pdbx_seq_one_letter_code
_entity_poly.pdbx_strand_id
1 'polypeptide(L)'
;QLLGGEVYHYSTKLMMKEPLIGGRQEWHQDYGYWYQNGLLFPDALSVFVAIDRCNKANGCLQVLPGSHKVGRIEHKSVAGQTGADLERVEHLKKVFPLTYMEMEPGDALFFHSNVLHASDANNSSNRRWALIMAYNRKSNNPLESLAPPFPRYTPLEKVPNSAILDCTNLTDFSGKEFLDPTADKTVKADTSNRSEQATKA
;
A
#
# COMPACT_ATOMS: atom_id res chain seq x y z
N GLN A 1 12.53 11.69 11.87
CA GLN A 1 13.37 10.74 12.63
C GLN A 1 13.70 9.53 11.77
N LEU A 2 12.74 8.69 11.37
CA LEU A 2 12.99 7.48 10.58
C LEU A 2 13.64 7.73 9.20
N LEU A 3 13.13 8.70 8.43
CA LEU A 3 13.70 9.09 7.14
C LEU A 3 14.81 10.14 7.25
N GLY A 4 15.33 10.46 8.43
CA GLY A 4 16.51 11.35 8.57
C GLY A 4 16.43 12.73 7.90
N GLY A 5 15.24 13.31 7.71
CA GLY A 5 15.07 14.60 7.04
C GLY A 5 13.62 15.08 7.03
N GLU A 6 13.38 16.20 6.36
CA GLU A 6 12.04 16.72 6.11
C GLU A 6 11.29 15.82 5.11
N VAL A 7 10.01 15.60 5.37
CA VAL A 7 9.15 14.70 4.59
C VAL A 7 7.88 15.43 4.16
N TYR A 8 7.26 14.91 3.11
CA TYR A 8 5.93 15.31 2.68
C TYR A 8 5.02 14.08 2.55
N HIS A 9 3.70 14.32 2.60
CA HIS A 9 2.71 13.29 2.34
C HIS A 9 2.73 12.90 0.86
N TYR A 10 2.93 11.62 0.58
CA TYR A 10 2.98 11.12 -0.79
C TYR A 10 1.65 10.50 -1.21
N SER A 11 1.03 9.68 -0.37
CA SER A 11 -0.31 9.15 -0.68
C SER A 11 -1.02 8.64 0.58
N THR A 12 -2.35 8.63 0.55
CA THR A 12 -3.17 7.93 1.54
C THR A 12 -4.05 6.92 0.82
N LYS A 13 -4.19 5.74 1.42
CA LYS A 13 -5.06 4.67 0.92
C LYS A 13 -5.85 4.10 2.09
N LEU A 14 -7.13 3.83 1.87
CA LEU A 14 -7.91 2.96 2.74
C LEU A 14 -7.89 1.56 2.12
N MET A 15 -7.19 0.64 2.76
CA MET A 15 -7.12 -0.76 2.33
C MET A 15 -8.27 -1.52 2.97
N MET A 16 -9.21 -1.99 2.15
CA MET A 16 -10.41 -2.68 2.61
C MET A 16 -10.33 -4.15 2.22
N LYS A 17 -10.41 -5.04 3.21
CA LYS A 17 -10.63 -6.47 3.00
C LYS A 17 -11.92 -6.90 3.66
N GLU A 18 -12.97 -6.98 2.86
CA GLU A 18 -14.28 -7.48 3.31
C GLU A 18 -14.23 -8.98 3.65
N PRO A 19 -15.09 -9.45 4.57
CA PRO A 19 -15.19 -10.86 4.93
C PRO A 19 -15.35 -11.76 3.70
N LEU A 20 -14.60 -12.85 3.65
CA LEU A 20 -14.67 -13.92 2.62
C LEU A 20 -14.35 -13.53 1.17
N ILE A 21 -14.32 -12.23 0.84
CA ILE A 21 -14.13 -11.72 -0.54
C ILE A 21 -12.92 -10.81 -0.68
N GLY A 22 -12.31 -10.38 0.43
CA GLY A 22 -11.14 -9.49 0.41
C GLY A 22 -9.95 -10.15 -0.28
N GLY A 23 -9.43 -9.50 -1.32
CA GLY A 23 -8.33 -10.03 -2.13
C GLY A 23 -6.99 -10.15 -1.40
N ARG A 24 -6.08 -10.92 -2.00
CA ARG A 24 -4.66 -10.96 -1.60
C ARG A 24 -3.90 -9.80 -2.25
N GLN A 25 -2.76 -9.44 -1.67
CA GLN A 25 -1.73 -8.66 -2.33
C GLN A 25 -0.45 -9.45 -2.42
N GLU A 26 0.05 -9.58 -3.64
CA GLU A 26 1.27 -10.31 -3.96
C GLU A 26 2.49 -9.68 -3.29
N TRP A 27 3.57 -10.45 -3.18
CA TRP A 27 4.82 -9.95 -2.63
C TRP A 27 5.34 -8.77 -3.43
N HIS A 28 5.59 -7.65 -2.76
CA HIS A 28 6.06 -6.43 -3.40
C HIS A 28 6.92 -5.57 -2.47
N GLN A 29 7.48 -4.53 -3.08
CA GLN A 29 8.09 -3.38 -2.42
C GLN A 29 7.30 -2.17 -2.90
N ASP A 30 6.86 -1.29 -2.00
CA ASP A 30 6.18 -0.05 -2.38
C ASP A 30 7.02 0.75 -3.39
N TYR A 31 8.34 0.81 -3.17
CA TYR A 31 9.26 1.49 -4.06
C TYR A 31 9.29 0.90 -5.47
N GLY A 32 8.99 -0.38 -5.67
CA GLY A 32 8.94 -0.95 -7.01
C GLY A 32 7.87 -0.29 -7.89
N TYR A 33 6.72 0.05 -7.29
CA TYR A 33 5.70 0.87 -7.96
C TYR A 33 6.13 2.33 -8.06
N TRP A 34 6.64 2.91 -6.97
CA TRP A 34 6.96 4.33 -6.95
C TRP A 34 8.18 4.72 -7.79
N TYR A 35 9.05 3.75 -8.08
CA TYR A 35 10.13 3.89 -9.06
C TYR A 35 9.57 4.17 -10.45
N GLN A 36 8.49 3.49 -10.84
CA GLN A 36 7.76 3.77 -12.09
C GLN A 36 7.03 5.11 -12.04
N ASN A 37 6.70 5.60 -10.83
CA ASN A 37 6.17 6.94 -10.61
C ASN A 37 7.24 8.04 -10.60
N GLY A 38 8.50 7.70 -10.91
CA GLY A 38 9.60 8.64 -11.04
C GLY A 38 10.34 8.98 -9.74
N LEU A 39 10.10 8.28 -8.63
CA LEU A 39 10.96 8.42 -7.45
C LEU A 39 12.35 7.87 -7.75
N LEU A 40 13.38 8.65 -7.45
CA LEU A 40 14.78 8.32 -7.77
C LEU A 40 15.45 7.46 -6.71
N PHE A 41 15.05 7.64 -5.45
CA PHE A 41 15.58 6.93 -4.29
C PHE A 41 14.45 6.27 -3.50
N PRO A 42 14.73 5.16 -2.78
CA PRO A 42 13.76 4.54 -1.88
C PRO A 42 13.62 5.29 -0.55
N ASP A 43 13.82 6.62 -0.56
CA ASP A 43 13.77 7.51 0.60
C ASP A 43 12.33 7.83 1.04
N ALA A 44 11.52 6.78 1.13
CA ALA A 44 10.11 6.83 1.46
C ALA A 44 9.75 5.66 2.39
N LEU A 45 8.67 5.83 3.16
CA LEU A 45 8.11 4.80 4.02
C LEU A 45 6.59 4.84 4.01
N SER A 46 5.99 3.74 4.44
CA SER A 46 4.56 3.62 4.67
C SER A 46 4.28 3.49 6.17
N VAL A 47 3.18 4.12 6.59
CA VAL A 47 2.60 4.03 7.93
C VAL A 47 1.26 3.32 7.78
N PHE A 48 1.20 2.08 8.26
CA PHE A 48 0.01 1.26 8.26
C PHE A 48 -0.65 1.35 9.63
N VAL A 49 -1.88 1.86 9.69
CA VAL A 49 -2.68 1.95 10.92
C VAL A 49 -3.83 0.97 10.82
N ALA A 50 -3.91 0.04 11.78
CA ALA A 50 -5.00 -0.91 11.87
C ALA A 50 -6.28 -0.18 12.30
N ILE A 51 -7.30 -0.16 11.43
CA ILE A 51 -8.63 0.35 11.80
C ILE A 51 -9.42 -0.77 12.46
N ASP A 52 -9.38 -1.96 11.86
CA ASP A 52 -9.87 -3.18 12.48
C ASP A 52 -8.70 -4.07 12.90
N ARG A 53 -9.00 -5.03 13.78
CA ARG A 53 -8.04 -6.05 14.20
C ARG A 53 -7.46 -6.77 12.99
N CYS A 54 -6.15 -6.88 12.91
CA CYS A 54 -5.43 -7.62 11.87
C CYS A 54 -4.91 -8.94 12.45
N ASN A 55 -5.23 -10.06 11.81
CA ASN A 55 -4.72 -11.38 12.17
C ASN A 55 -4.46 -12.21 10.90
N LYS A 56 -3.88 -13.41 11.06
CA LYS A 56 -3.61 -14.28 9.90
C LYS A 56 -4.88 -14.65 9.12
N ALA A 57 -5.99 -14.91 9.80
CA ALA A 57 -7.23 -15.36 9.16
C ALA A 57 -7.88 -14.29 8.28
N ASN A 58 -7.76 -13.01 8.65
CA ASN A 58 -8.25 -11.88 7.85
C ASN A 58 -7.18 -11.22 6.97
N GLY A 59 -6.07 -11.91 6.76
CA GLY A 59 -5.03 -11.53 5.81
C GLY A 59 -4.23 -10.31 6.27
N CYS A 60 -3.73 -10.34 7.52
CA CYS A 60 -2.75 -9.38 8.02
C CYS A 60 -1.51 -9.26 7.11
N LEU A 61 -0.72 -8.19 7.31
CA LEU A 61 0.51 -8.02 6.54
C LEU A 61 1.52 -9.13 6.89
N GLN A 62 2.12 -9.69 5.86
CA GLN A 62 3.31 -10.52 5.93
C GLN A 62 4.52 -9.66 5.57
N VAL A 63 5.60 -9.76 6.34
CA VAL A 63 6.81 -8.97 6.14
C VAL A 63 8.02 -9.90 6.20
N LEU A 64 9.05 -9.60 5.41
CA LEU A 64 10.40 -10.13 5.59
C LEU A 64 11.28 -9.06 6.24
N PRO A 65 11.43 -9.02 7.59
CA PRO A 65 12.25 -8.02 8.26
C PRO A 65 13.69 -8.03 7.75
N GLY A 66 14.28 -6.85 7.56
CA GLY A 66 15.65 -6.70 7.03
C GLY A 66 15.75 -6.74 5.49
N SER A 67 14.72 -7.22 4.78
CA SER A 67 14.72 -7.30 3.31
C SER A 67 14.92 -5.95 2.61
N HIS A 68 14.58 -4.83 3.23
CA HIS A 68 14.84 -3.49 2.69
C HIS A 68 16.32 -3.22 2.34
N LYS A 69 17.26 -3.97 2.93
CA LYS A 69 18.69 -3.87 2.68
C LYS A 69 19.14 -4.52 1.37
N VAL A 70 18.29 -5.32 0.71
CA VAL A 70 18.65 -6.02 -0.54
C VAL A 70 18.49 -5.15 -1.79
N GLY A 71 18.10 -3.89 -1.62
CA GLY A 71 17.82 -2.94 -2.69
C GLY A 71 16.45 -3.14 -3.34
N ARG A 72 16.24 -2.46 -4.47
CA ARG A 72 15.01 -2.61 -5.28
C ARG A 72 15.03 -3.96 -6.00
N ILE A 73 13.93 -4.69 -5.91
CA ILE A 73 13.66 -5.90 -6.68
C ILE A 73 12.83 -5.51 -7.89
N GLU A 74 13.11 -6.14 -9.03
CA GLU A 74 12.34 -5.88 -10.25
C GLU A 74 10.87 -6.25 -10.04
N HIS A 75 9.97 -5.38 -10.51
CA HIS A 75 8.54 -5.63 -10.47
C HIS A 75 8.08 -6.15 -11.82
N LYS A 76 7.45 -7.32 -11.82
CA LYS A 76 6.95 -7.98 -13.03
C LYS A 76 5.44 -8.03 -12.97
N SER A 77 4.79 -7.73 -14.09
CA SER A 77 3.35 -7.93 -14.26
C SER A 77 3.10 -9.34 -14.77
N VAL A 78 2.38 -10.14 -13.99
CA VAL A 78 1.99 -11.51 -14.34
C VAL A 78 0.49 -11.64 -14.09
N ALA A 79 -0.26 -12.05 -15.12
CA ALA A 79 -1.72 -12.22 -15.04
C ALA A 79 -2.48 -11.00 -14.48
N GLY A 80 -2.02 -9.79 -14.82
CA GLY A 80 -2.64 -8.53 -14.38
C GLY A 80 -2.30 -8.10 -12.94
N GLN A 81 -1.44 -8.84 -12.24
CA GLN A 81 -0.90 -8.45 -10.94
C GLN A 81 0.57 -8.06 -11.10
N THR A 82 0.94 -6.87 -10.64
CA THR A 82 2.33 -6.43 -10.63
C THR A 82 2.90 -6.65 -9.24
N GLY A 83 3.99 -7.40 -9.12
CA GLY A 83 4.66 -7.68 -7.86
C GLY A 83 6.16 -7.87 -8.05
N ALA A 84 6.88 -8.04 -6.95
CA ALA A 84 8.31 -8.34 -6.97
C ALA A 84 8.57 -9.69 -7.66
N ASP A 85 9.72 -9.81 -8.31
CA ASP A 85 10.21 -11.07 -8.90
C ASP A 85 10.06 -12.24 -7.91
N LEU A 86 9.18 -13.19 -8.23
CA LEU A 86 8.81 -14.29 -7.33
C LEU A 86 9.98 -15.23 -7.06
N GLU A 87 10.83 -15.51 -8.05
CA GLU A 87 12.01 -16.37 -7.85
C GLU A 87 12.92 -15.75 -6.79
N ARG A 88 13.17 -14.44 -6.88
CA ARG A 88 13.97 -13.72 -5.88
C ARG A 88 13.29 -13.71 -4.52
N VAL A 89 11.97 -13.50 -4.46
CA VAL A 89 11.19 -13.54 -3.21
C VAL A 89 11.31 -14.90 -2.54
N GLU A 90 11.17 -16.00 -3.27
CA GLU A 90 11.27 -17.37 -2.71
C GLU A 90 12.67 -17.68 -2.16
N HIS A 91 13.73 -17.12 -2.77
CA HIS A 91 15.07 -17.20 -2.19
C HIS A 91 15.22 -16.34 -0.93
N LEU A 92 14.65 -15.12 -0.92
CA LEU A 92 14.72 -14.23 0.23
C LEU A 92 13.93 -14.74 1.43
N LYS A 93 12.83 -15.47 1.24
CA LYS A 93 12.09 -16.16 2.30
C LYS A 93 12.93 -17.22 3.03
N LYS A 94 13.99 -17.75 2.41
CA LYS A 94 14.92 -18.70 3.04
C LYS A 94 15.99 -17.99 3.88
N VAL A 95 16.22 -16.71 3.62
CA VAL A 95 17.30 -15.90 4.25
C VAL A 95 16.76 -15.01 5.36
N PHE A 96 15.55 -14.48 5.20
CA PHE A 96 14.89 -13.59 6.15
C PHE A 96 13.73 -14.29 6.84
N PRO A 97 13.46 -13.99 8.13
CA PRO A 97 12.29 -14.55 8.80
C PRO A 97 11.00 -14.03 8.17
N LEU A 98 9.99 -14.89 8.03
CA LEU A 98 8.63 -14.49 7.68
C LEU A 98 7.88 -14.10 8.96
N THR A 99 7.40 -12.86 9.03
CA THR A 99 6.64 -12.37 10.19
C THR A 99 5.26 -11.88 9.76
N TYR A 100 4.25 -12.34 10.49
CA TYR A 100 2.87 -11.87 10.33
C TYR A 100 2.61 -10.74 11.32
N MET A 101 2.15 -9.61 10.82
CA MET A 101 1.89 -8.40 11.60
C MET A 101 0.45 -8.45 12.12
N GLU A 102 0.24 -9.23 13.17
CA GLU A 102 -1.03 -9.21 13.91
C GLU A 102 -1.07 -7.95 14.79
N MET A 103 -2.18 -7.23 14.72
CA MET A 103 -2.31 -5.86 15.25
C MET A 103 -3.72 -5.65 15.80
N GLU A 104 -3.84 -4.92 16.90
CA GLU A 104 -5.12 -4.47 17.44
C GLU A 104 -5.52 -3.11 16.82
N PRO A 105 -6.83 -2.74 16.84
CA PRO A 105 -7.27 -1.43 16.36
C PRO A 105 -6.49 -0.28 17.02
N GLY A 106 -5.97 0.62 16.20
CA GLY A 106 -5.15 1.76 16.61
C GLY A 106 -3.63 1.50 16.59
N ASP A 107 -3.18 0.24 16.48
CA ASP A 107 -1.76 -0.05 16.31
C ASP A 107 -1.25 0.50 14.98
N ALA A 108 0.01 0.95 14.99
CA ALA A 108 0.68 1.49 13.82
C ALA A 108 1.99 0.75 13.52
N LEU A 109 2.15 0.35 12.25
CA LEU A 109 3.38 -0.23 11.71
C LEU A 109 4.02 0.74 10.73
N PHE A 110 5.28 1.10 11.00
CA PHE A 110 6.10 1.91 10.12
C PHE A 110 7.06 1.01 9.37
N PHE A 111 7.10 1.10 8.05
CA PHE A 111 8.01 0.28 7.26
C PHE A 111 8.57 0.97 6.02
N HIS A 112 9.83 0.68 5.73
CA HIS A 112 10.58 1.25 4.63
C HIS A 112 10.01 0.79 3.27
N SER A 113 10.04 1.66 2.25
CA SER A 113 9.49 1.40 0.92
C SER A 113 10.06 0.16 0.20
N ASN A 114 11.29 -0.25 0.54
CA ASN A 114 11.94 -1.47 0.06
C ASN A 114 11.70 -2.73 0.93
N VAL A 115 10.95 -2.67 2.04
CA VAL A 115 10.66 -3.91 2.75
C VAL A 115 9.77 -4.78 1.87
N LEU A 116 10.14 -6.06 1.70
CA LEU A 116 9.26 -7.03 1.08
C LEU A 116 8.10 -7.33 2.02
N HIS A 117 6.90 -7.16 1.48
CA HIS A 117 5.67 -7.45 2.18
C HIS A 117 4.58 -7.95 1.23
N ALA A 118 3.60 -8.65 1.80
CA ALA A 118 2.45 -9.22 1.11
C ALA A 118 1.25 -9.28 2.06
N SER A 119 0.09 -9.72 1.58
CA SER A 119 -1.02 -10.08 2.46
C SER A 119 -1.93 -11.11 1.79
N ASP A 120 -2.40 -12.10 2.54
CA ASP A 120 -3.31 -13.12 2.01
C ASP A 120 -4.74 -12.60 1.83
N ALA A 121 -5.58 -13.37 1.13
CA ALA A 121 -7.02 -13.07 1.07
C ALA A 121 -7.65 -13.09 2.48
N ASN A 122 -8.72 -12.31 2.67
CA ASN A 122 -9.51 -12.38 3.89
C ASN A 122 -10.51 -13.52 3.77
N ASN A 123 -10.18 -14.66 4.38
CA ASN A 123 -11.04 -15.86 4.41
C ASN A 123 -11.86 -15.95 5.71
N SER A 124 -11.87 -14.90 6.52
CA SER A 124 -12.59 -14.86 7.80
C SER A 124 -13.96 -14.19 7.68
N SER A 125 -14.76 -14.31 8.75
CA SER A 125 -16.03 -13.59 8.91
C SER A 125 -15.86 -12.13 9.36
N ASN A 126 -14.64 -11.67 9.65
CA ASN A 126 -14.36 -10.32 10.13
C ASN A 126 -13.74 -9.47 9.03
N ARG A 127 -14.17 -8.22 8.89
CA ARG A 127 -13.52 -7.27 7.99
C ARG A 127 -12.11 -6.93 8.48
N ARG A 128 -11.27 -6.44 7.57
CA ARG A 128 -9.97 -5.85 7.91
C ARG A 128 -9.74 -4.59 7.10
N TRP A 129 -10.03 -3.44 7.71
CA TRP A 129 -9.69 -2.15 7.15
C TRP A 129 -8.40 -1.60 7.76
N ALA A 130 -7.67 -0.85 6.95
CA ALA A 130 -6.48 -0.17 7.39
C ALA A 130 -6.22 1.11 6.62
N LEU A 131 -5.75 2.13 7.33
CA LEU A 131 -5.28 3.37 6.73
C LEU A 131 -3.78 3.24 6.45
N ILE A 132 -3.37 3.45 5.20
CA ILE A 132 -1.98 3.42 4.80
C ILE A 132 -1.59 4.81 4.30
N MET A 133 -0.63 5.44 4.96
CA MET A 133 -0.10 6.74 4.58
C MET A 133 1.36 6.58 4.18
N ALA A 134 1.71 6.99 2.97
CA ALA A 134 3.08 7.02 2.50
C ALA A 134 3.67 8.42 2.66
N TYR A 135 4.92 8.48 3.12
CA TYR A 135 5.70 9.70 3.24
C TYR A 135 7.00 9.57 2.46
N ASN A 136 7.40 10.65 1.80
CA ASN A 136 8.62 10.71 1.01
C ASN A 136 9.50 11.87 1.48
N ARG A 137 10.83 11.75 1.36
CA ARG A 137 11.73 12.87 1.67
C ARG A 137 11.53 14.03 0.70
N LYS A 138 11.60 15.25 1.21
CA LYS A 138 11.60 16.50 0.41
C LYS A 138 12.62 16.50 -0.73
N SER A 139 13.79 15.88 -0.50
CA SER A 139 14.86 15.77 -1.49
C SER A 139 14.62 14.74 -2.60
N ASN A 140 13.51 13.99 -2.55
CA ASN A 140 13.24 12.85 -3.42
C ASN A 140 11.95 13.05 -4.25
N ASN A 141 11.72 14.25 -4.78
CA ASN A 141 10.55 14.48 -5.64
C ASN A 141 10.55 13.58 -6.89
N PRO A 142 9.37 13.14 -7.36
CA PRO A 142 9.28 12.38 -8.61
C PRO A 142 9.71 13.21 -9.82
N LEU A 143 10.15 12.52 -10.87
CA LEU A 143 10.45 13.12 -12.17
C LEU A 143 9.26 13.91 -12.72
N GLU A 144 9.49 15.18 -13.03
CA GLU A 144 8.46 16.13 -13.47
C GLU A 144 7.87 15.81 -14.84
N SER A 145 8.63 15.11 -15.68
CA SER A 145 8.22 14.75 -17.04
C SER A 145 7.21 13.60 -17.11
N LEU A 146 6.91 12.92 -16.00
CA LEU A 146 5.96 11.81 -15.97
C LEU A 146 4.54 12.31 -15.71
N ALA A 147 3.60 11.89 -16.56
CA ALA A 147 2.18 12.19 -16.44
C ALA A 147 1.39 10.95 -15.94
N PRO A 148 0.34 11.13 -15.11
CA PRO A 148 -0.08 12.37 -14.47
C PRO A 148 0.93 12.83 -13.39
N PRO A 149 0.93 14.11 -12.97
CA PRO A 149 1.86 14.59 -11.96
C PRO A 149 1.65 13.82 -10.65
N PHE A 150 2.63 12.99 -10.28
CA PHE A 150 2.64 12.31 -8.99
C PHE A 150 2.87 13.32 -7.86
N PRO A 151 2.41 13.03 -6.62
CA PRO A 151 2.53 13.96 -5.50
C PRO A 151 3.98 14.43 -5.27
N ARG A 152 4.15 15.75 -5.27
CA ARG A 152 5.41 16.44 -5.02
C ARG A 152 5.38 17.07 -3.63
N TYR A 153 6.54 17.57 -3.21
CA TYR A 153 6.71 18.21 -1.93
C TYR A 153 5.69 19.33 -1.68
N THR A 154 4.82 19.07 -0.71
CA THR A 154 3.99 20.06 -0.04
C THR A 154 4.41 20.06 1.42
N PRO A 155 4.80 21.22 1.99
CA PRO A 155 5.16 21.32 3.40
C PRO A 155 4.03 20.80 4.29
N LEU A 156 4.38 19.99 5.29
CA LEU A 156 3.41 19.53 6.30
C LEU A 156 3.37 20.52 7.45
N GLU A 157 2.19 21.08 7.69
CA GLU A 157 1.93 21.88 8.88
C GLU A 157 1.73 20.95 10.08
N LYS A 158 2.62 21.04 11.06
CA LYS A 158 2.51 20.25 12.29
C LYS A 158 1.47 20.89 13.19
N VAL A 159 0.48 20.10 13.55
CA VAL A 159 -0.55 20.46 14.53
C VAL A 159 -0.23 19.85 15.90
N PRO A 160 -0.74 20.42 17.01
CA PRO A 160 -0.65 19.79 18.33
C PRO A 160 -1.29 18.41 18.35
N ASN A 161 -0.88 17.54 19.28
CA ASN A 161 -1.47 16.19 19.41
C ASN A 161 -2.99 16.22 19.67
N SER A 162 -3.50 17.26 20.34
CA SER A 162 -4.93 17.42 20.59
C SER A 162 -5.75 17.64 19.33
N ALA A 163 -5.12 18.07 18.23
CA ALA A 163 -5.81 18.40 16.99
C ALA A 163 -6.63 17.24 16.42
N ILE A 164 -6.27 15.98 16.69
CA ILE A 164 -7.08 14.83 16.26
C ILE A 164 -8.42 14.73 17.00
N LEU A 165 -8.47 15.20 18.25
CA LEU A 165 -9.68 15.25 19.07
C LEU A 165 -10.50 16.51 18.79
N ASP A 166 -9.80 17.60 18.48
CA ASP A 166 -10.40 18.92 18.23
C ASP A 166 -10.86 19.08 16.76
N CYS A 167 -10.38 18.22 15.86
CA CYS A 167 -10.73 18.26 14.44
C CYS A 167 -12.23 18.04 14.26
N THR A 168 -12.90 19.02 13.67
CA THR A 168 -14.29 18.87 13.26
C THR A 168 -14.35 18.08 11.95
N ASN A 169 -15.26 17.11 11.87
CA ASN A 169 -15.54 16.44 10.61
C ASN A 169 -15.95 17.50 9.58
N LEU A 170 -15.23 17.56 8.46
CA LEU A 170 -15.68 18.32 7.30
C LEU A 170 -16.87 17.58 6.70
N THR A 171 -18.07 18.08 6.98
CA THR A 171 -19.33 17.56 6.44
C THR A 171 -19.77 18.33 5.20
N ASP A 172 -19.11 19.44 4.87
CA ASP A 172 -19.33 20.15 3.62
C ASP A 172 -18.55 19.46 2.49
N PHE A 173 -19.29 18.74 1.68
CA PHE A 173 -18.78 18.04 0.50
C PHE A 173 -19.06 18.80 -0.80
N SER A 174 -19.46 20.06 -0.73
CA SER A 174 -19.72 20.88 -1.91
C SER A 174 -18.47 20.98 -2.79
N GLY A 175 -18.61 20.65 -4.07
CA GLY A 175 -17.48 20.62 -5.01
C GLY A 175 -16.50 19.47 -4.81
N LYS A 176 -16.81 18.50 -3.94
CA LYS A 176 -16.08 17.24 -3.86
C LYS A 176 -16.77 16.22 -4.74
N GLU A 177 -16.01 15.64 -5.67
CA GLU A 177 -16.48 14.49 -6.45
C GLU A 177 -16.17 13.23 -5.67
N PHE A 178 -17.19 12.42 -5.42
CA PHE A 178 -17.01 11.05 -4.97
C PHE A 178 -17.14 10.13 -6.17
N LEU A 179 -16.22 9.17 -6.25
CA LEU A 179 -16.30 8.11 -7.23
C LEU A 179 -17.61 7.34 -7.05
N ASP A 180 -18.47 7.38 -8.07
CA ASP A 180 -19.66 6.53 -8.16
C ASP A 180 -19.24 5.20 -8.80
N PRO A 181 -19.20 4.08 -8.04
CA PRO A 181 -18.79 2.78 -8.56
C PRO A 181 -19.63 2.28 -9.74
N THR A 182 -20.87 2.76 -9.88
CA THR A 182 -21.81 2.35 -10.92
C THR A 182 -21.63 3.12 -12.22
N ALA A 183 -21.13 4.36 -12.13
CA ALA A 183 -20.94 5.26 -13.26
C ALA A 183 -19.47 5.30 -13.74
N ASP A 184 -18.51 5.01 -12.87
CA ASP A 184 -17.09 5.14 -13.19
C ASP A 184 -16.55 3.93 -13.97
N LYS A 185 -16.03 4.20 -15.18
CA LYS A 185 -15.50 3.18 -16.10
C LYS A 185 -14.23 2.50 -15.57
N THR A 186 -13.49 3.13 -14.66
CA THR A 186 -12.26 2.58 -14.07
C THR A 186 -12.53 1.52 -13.00
N VAL A 187 -13.77 1.45 -12.50
CA VAL A 187 -14.20 0.49 -11.46
C VAL A 187 -14.60 -0.87 -12.06
N LYS A 188 -14.95 -0.90 -13.35
CA LYS A 188 -15.29 -2.15 -14.04
C LYS A 188 -14.00 -2.93 -14.29
N ALA A 189 -13.78 -3.96 -13.46
CA ALA A 189 -12.78 -4.98 -13.76
C ALA A 189 -13.04 -5.50 -15.18
N ASP A 190 -12.01 -5.54 -16.02
CA ASP A 190 -12.13 -6.05 -17.38
C ASP A 190 -12.49 -7.54 -17.32
N THR A 191 -13.76 -7.86 -17.57
CA THR A 191 -14.27 -9.23 -17.57
C THR A 191 -14.09 -9.93 -18.91
N SER A 192 -13.54 -9.25 -19.93
CA SER A 192 -13.45 -9.78 -21.29
C SER A 192 -12.58 -11.04 -21.42
N ASN A 193 -11.68 -11.29 -20.46
CA ASN A 193 -10.82 -12.49 -20.44
C ASN A 193 -11.35 -13.68 -19.63
N ARG A 194 -12.54 -13.61 -19.02
CA ARG A 194 -13.06 -14.73 -18.20
C ARG A 194 -13.79 -15.82 -18.99
N SER A 195 -14.18 -15.58 -20.24
CA SER A 195 -14.95 -16.53 -21.05
C SER A 195 -14.11 -17.55 -21.83
N GLU A 196 -12.79 -17.35 -21.99
CA GLU A 196 -11.94 -18.31 -22.71
C GLU A 196 -11.39 -19.46 -21.85
N GLN A 197 -11.48 -19.38 -20.52
CA GLN A 197 -10.97 -20.42 -19.61
C GLN A 197 -12.02 -21.46 -19.18
N ALA A 198 -13.29 -21.31 -19.57
CA ALA A 198 -14.37 -22.24 -19.19
C ALA A 198 -14.61 -23.38 -20.22
N THR A 199 -13.88 -23.43 -21.34
CA THR A 199 -14.02 -24.45 -22.40
C THR A 199 -12.80 -25.34 -22.60
N LYS A 200 -11.84 -25.33 -21.66
CA LYS A 200 -10.73 -26.30 -21.62
C LYS A 200 -10.57 -26.88 -20.21
N ALA A 201 -11.50 -27.75 -19.84
CA ALA A 201 -11.34 -28.76 -18.80
C ALA A 201 -11.91 -30.08 -19.32
#